data_AF-A0A962D474-F1
#
_entry.id   AF-A0A962D474-F1
#
_cell.length_a   1.000
_cell.length_b   1.000
_cell.length_c   1.000
_cell.angle_alpha   90.00
_cell.angle_beta   90.00
_cell.angle_gamma   90.00
#
_symmetry.space_group_name_H-M   'P 1'
#
loop_
_entity.id
_entity.type
_entity.pdbx_description
1 polymer ?
#
loop_
_entity_poly.entity_id
_entity_poly.type
_entity_poly.pdbx_seq_one_letter_code
_entity_poly.pdbx_strand_id
1 'polypeptide(L)'
;GPDSGYGKVAVGVDARSPLKELDALPKRLAELADRGFPGAMLYLEASDEVLVKRFSETRRRHPLSCSGISLQEAIARERQVLKPLRQIADLTIDTSSLNVHELRRQVALTVGVVPGKLLLLLESFAFKHGVPSDADFVFDARFLPNPHWEPRLRPLSGRDTAVRQYFSEHGMVLDFLADIARFLDRWLPSFDVGERSYLTVAIGCTGGRHRSVYLIEALAERFRASHGEVLVYHREMR
;
A
#
# COMPACT_ATOMS: atom_id res chain seq x y z
N GLY A 1 -36.41 -2.53 4.23
CA GLY A 1 -36.16 -3.43 3.10
C GLY A 1 -34.69 -3.77 3.11
N PRO A 2 -34.29 -5.04 3.17
CA PRO A 2 -32.90 -5.41 3.35
C PRO A 2 -32.32 -5.84 2.00
N ASP A 3 -31.54 -4.98 1.36
CA ASP A 3 -30.49 -5.39 0.41
C ASP A 3 -29.72 -4.14 -0.04
N SER A 4 -28.85 -3.65 0.85
CA SER A 4 -27.69 -2.86 0.46
C SER A 4 -26.48 -3.78 0.58
N GLY A 5 -26.07 -4.35 -0.55
CA GLY A 5 -25.08 -5.42 -0.67
C GLY A 5 -23.69 -5.03 -0.20
N TYR A 6 -23.34 -5.42 1.03
CA TYR A 6 -21.96 -5.52 1.47
C TYR A 6 -21.57 -7.01 1.43
N GLY A 7 -20.99 -7.46 0.31
CA GLY A 7 -20.59 -8.86 0.12
C GLY A 7 -19.44 -9.32 1.03
N LYS A 8 -18.74 -8.40 1.70
CA LYS A 8 -17.71 -8.64 2.71
C LYS A 8 -17.73 -7.50 3.73
N VAL A 9 -17.53 -7.80 5.02
CA VAL A 9 -17.50 -6.83 6.12
C VAL A 9 -16.17 -6.94 6.86
N ALA A 10 -15.55 -5.80 7.18
CA ALA A 10 -14.36 -5.74 8.03
C ALA A 10 -14.68 -4.95 9.30
N VAL A 11 -14.26 -5.46 10.46
CA VAL A 11 -14.48 -4.83 11.76
C VAL A 11 -13.13 -4.56 12.40
N GLY A 12 -12.89 -3.30 12.78
CA GLY A 12 -11.70 -2.90 13.54
C GLY A 12 -11.96 -3.01 15.03
N VAL A 13 -11.11 -3.76 15.74
CA VAL A 13 -11.15 -3.91 17.20
C VAL A 13 -9.88 -3.28 17.77
N ASP A 14 -10.04 -2.44 18.79
CA ASP A 14 -8.92 -1.82 19.51
C ASP A 14 -9.17 -1.80 21.03
N ALA A 15 -8.17 -1.33 21.80
CA ALA A 15 -8.22 -1.27 23.27
C ALA A 15 -9.28 -0.32 23.86
N ARG A 16 -10.05 0.41 23.05
CA ARG A 16 -11.22 1.19 23.49
C ARG A 16 -12.47 0.32 23.58
N SER A 17 -12.45 -0.87 22.97
CA SER A 17 -13.56 -1.82 23.04
C SER A 17 -13.67 -2.35 24.48
N PRO A 18 -14.88 -2.54 25.03
CA PRO A 18 -15.05 -3.07 26.37
C PRO A 18 -14.30 -4.39 26.55
N LEU A 19 -13.53 -4.55 27.63
CA LEU A 19 -12.78 -5.79 27.93
C LEU A 19 -13.65 -7.05 27.85
N LYS A 20 -14.92 -6.94 28.28
CA LYS A 20 -15.91 -8.03 28.21
C LYS A 20 -16.24 -8.46 26.77
N GLU A 21 -16.16 -7.55 25.81
CA GLU A 21 -16.36 -7.85 24.39
C GLU A 21 -15.10 -8.46 23.77
N LEU A 22 -13.91 -8.04 24.23
CA LEU A 22 -12.64 -8.62 23.80
C LEU A 22 -12.49 -10.09 24.23
N ASP A 23 -12.90 -10.43 25.44
CA ASP A 23 -12.88 -11.82 25.94
C ASP A 23 -13.94 -12.72 25.25
N ALA A 24 -15.01 -12.11 24.73
CA ALA A 24 -16.10 -12.83 24.05
C ALA A 24 -15.87 -13.00 22.54
N LEU A 25 -14.94 -12.24 21.94
CA LEU A 25 -14.59 -12.31 20.52
C LEU A 25 -14.26 -13.72 20.02
N PRO A 26 -13.44 -14.54 20.71
CA PRO A 26 -13.11 -15.88 20.24
C PRO A 26 -14.36 -16.76 20.08
N LYS A 27 -15.27 -16.70 21.06
CA LYS A 27 -16.52 -17.46 21.03
C LYS A 27 -17.44 -16.97 19.92
N ARG A 28 -17.56 -15.65 19.75
CA ARG A 28 -18.37 -15.05 18.68
C ARG A 28 -17.83 -15.35 17.28
N LEU A 29 -16.51 -15.39 17.11
CA LEU A 29 -15.89 -15.77 15.83
C LEU A 29 -16.18 -17.24 15.50
N ALA A 30 -16.12 -18.14 16.49
CA ALA A 30 -16.51 -19.54 16.32
C ALA A 30 -18.01 -19.69 15.96
N GLU A 31 -18.90 -18.98 16.65
CA GLU A 31 -20.34 -18.97 16.34
C GLU A 31 -20.64 -18.43 14.92
N LEU A 32 -19.87 -17.46 14.44
CA LEU A 32 -20.00 -16.94 13.07
C LEU A 32 -19.50 -17.94 12.02
N ALA A 33 -18.42 -18.65 12.31
CA ALA A 33 -17.90 -19.71 11.46
C ALA A 33 -18.93 -20.85 11.32
N ASP A 34 -19.55 -21.29 12.43
CA ASP A 34 -20.61 -22.31 12.44
C ASP A 34 -21.85 -21.89 11.65
N ARG A 35 -22.11 -20.58 11.55
CA ARG A 35 -23.21 -20.00 10.77
C ARG A 35 -22.88 -19.83 9.28
N GLY A 36 -21.72 -20.31 8.82
CA GLY A 36 -21.30 -20.26 7.42
C GLY A 36 -20.64 -18.96 7.00
N PHE A 37 -20.19 -18.13 7.94
CA PHE A 37 -19.39 -16.93 7.68
C PHE A 37 -17.93 -17.18 8.14
N PRO A 38 -17.08 -17.81 7.31
CA PRO A 38 -15.66 -17.97 7.64
C PRO A 38 -15.00 -16.59 7.66
N GLY A 39 -14.65 -16.11 8.85
CA GLY A 39 -13.85 -14.91 9.04
C GLY A 39 -12.37 -15.24 9.17
N ALA A 40 -11.51 -14.28 8.83
CA ALA A 40 -10.08 -14.32 9.14
C ALA A 40 -9.75 -13.15 10.07
N MET A 41 -9.04 -13.42 11.16
CA MET A 41 -8.58 -12.40 12.09
C MET A 41 -7.15 -11.98 11.77
N LEU A 42 -7.01 -10.70 11.42
CA LEU A 42 -5.73 -10.07 11.14
C LEU A 42 -5.28 -9.22 12.34
N TYR A 43 -4.10 -9.53 12.89
CA TYR A 43 -3.48 -8.77 13.96
C TYR A 43 -2.30 -7.95 13.42
N LEU A 44 -2.33 -6.63 13.63
CA LEU A 44 -1.24 -5.73 13.24
C LEU A 44 -0.41 -5.34 14.47
N GLU A 45 0.91 -5.41 14.37
CA GLU A 45 1.82 -5.02 15.44
C GLU A 45 2.98 -4.17 14.95
N ALA A 46 3.74 -3.60 15.88
CA ALA A 46 5.01 -2.93 15.64
C ALA A 46 5.83 -2.97 16.94
N SER A 47 7.12 -2.66 16.91
CA SER A 47 7.95 -2.52 18.11
C SER A 47 7.55 -1.29 18.93
N ASP A 48 7.84 -1.33 20.23
CA ASP A 48 7.45 -0.26 21.16
C ASP A 48 8.10 1.08 20.79
N GLU A 49 9.36 1.04 20.36
CA GLU A 49 10.10 2.22 19.89
C GLU A 49 9.43 2.88 18.68
N VAL A 50 8.98 2.07 17.72
CA VAL A 50 8.29 2.55 16.51
C VAL A 50 6.92 3.13 16.86
N LEU A 51 6.17 2.48 17.76
CA LEU A 51 4.87 2.98 18.21
C LEU A 51 5.00 4.33 18.93
N VAL A 52 5.96 4.45 19.86
CA VAL A 52 6.23 5.71 20.58
C VAL A 52 6.58 6.83 19.58
N LYS A 53 7.41 6.55 18.59
CA LYS A 53 7.75 7.51 17.52
C LYS A 53 6.53 7.92 16.69
N ARG A 54 5.67 6.98 16.31
CA ARG A 54 4.43 7.29 15.53
C ARG A 54 3.45 8.16 16.32
N PHE A 55 3.29 7.93 17.63
CA PHE A 55 2.44 8.76 18.48
C PHE A 55 2.98 10.19 18.66
N SER A 56 4.31 10.34 18.77
CA SER A 56 4.93 11.67 18.88
C SER A 56 4.82 12.47 17.57
N GLU A 57 4.99 11.81 16.42
CA GLU A 57 4.88 12.43 15.10
C GLU A 57 3.44 12.84 14.75
N THR A 58 2.45 12.01 15.09
CA THR A 58 1.04 12.28 14.75
C THR A 58 0.34 13.21 15.75
N ARG A 59 0.99 13.53 16.88
CA ARG A 59 0.42 14.28 18.02
C ARG A 59 -0.92 13.75 18.53
N ARG A 60 -1.26 12.50 18.21
CA ARG A 60 -2.48 11.84 18.70
C ARG A 60 -2.24 11.35 20.12
N ARG A 61 -3.22 11.56 21.00
CA ARG A 61 -3.18 10.98 22.35
C ARG A 61 -3.56 9.51 22.28
N HIS A 62 -2.85 8.69 23.05
CA HIS A 62 -3.19 7.28 23.20
C HIS A 62 -4.50 7.15 23.99
N PRO A 63 -5.46 6.29 23.60
CA PRO A 63 -6.74 6.20 24.31
C PRO A 63 -6.60 5.85 25.80
N LEU A 64 -5.62 5.00 26.14
CA LEU A 64 -5.29 4.63 27.52
C LEU A 64 -4.39 5.64 28.27
N SER A 65 -3.78 6.63 27.60
CA SER A 65 -2.94 7.65 28.28
C SER A 65 -3.76 8.70 29.03
N CYS A 66 -5.07 8.73 28.84
CA CYS A 66 -5.97 9.60 29.62
C CYS A 66 -6.01 9.23 31.12
N SER A 67 -5.46 8.08 31.50
CA SER A 67 -5.48 7.51 32.86
C SER A 67 -4.32 7.97 33.77
N GLY A 68 -3.50 8.94 33.34
CA GLY A 68 -2.34 9.42 34.10
C GLY A 68 -1.07 8.55 34.00
N ILE A 69 -1.06 7.58 33.08
CA ILE A 69 0.08 6.69 32.81
C ILE A 69 0.91 7.19 31.63
N SER A 70 2.21 6.85 31.61
CA SER A 70 3.10 7.21 30.50
C SER A 70 2.69 6.51 29.20
N LEU A 71 3.13 7.05 28.05
CA LEU A 71 2.86 6.45 26.74
C LEU A 71 3.43 5.03 26.62
N GLN A 72 4.61 4.79 27.20
CA GLN A 72 5.23 3.46 27.22
C GLN A 72 4.41 2.47 28.06
N GLU A 73 3.95 2.87 29.24
CA GLU A 73 3.08 2.04 30.08
C GLU A 73 1.72 1.78 29.42
N ALA A 74 1.17 2.78 28.71
CA ALA A 74 -0.08 2.63 27.96
C ALA A 74 0.04 1.57 26.86
N ILE A 75 1.13 1.58 26.08
CA ILE A 75 1.42 0.59 25.03
C ILE A 75 1.62 -0.81 25.66
N ALA A 76 2.40 -0.89 26.75
CA ALA A 76 2.63 -2.15 27.45
C ALA A 76 1.33 -2.77 27.99
N ARG A 77 0.45 -1.94 28.56
CA ARG A 77 -0.85 -2.36 29.07
C ARG A 77 -1.81 -2.79 27.96
N GLU A 78 -1.83 -2.06 26.83
CA GLU A 78 -2.60 -2.46 25.65
C GLU A 78 -2.16 -3.83 25.13
N ARG A 79 -0.86 -4.08 25.04
CA ARG A 79 -0.33 -5.40 24.65
C ARG A 79 -0.77 -6.51 25.59
N GLN A 80 -0.83 -6.27 26.90
CA GLN A 80 -1.30 -7.28 27.86
C GLN A 80 -2.78 -7.60 27.64
N VAL A 81 -3.61 -6.58 27.39
CA VAL A 81 -5.04 -6.75 27.12
C VAL A 81 -5.29 -7.47 25.80
N LEU A 82 -4.55 -7.14 24.75
CA LEU A 82 -4.71 -7.72 23.41
C LEU A 82 -3.95 -9.05 23.24
N LYS A 83 -3.17 -9.48 24.23
CA LYS A 83 -2.39 -10.74 24.19
C LYS A 83 -3.24 -11.97 23.85
N PRO A 84 -4.44 -12.17 24.40
CA PRO A 84 -5.29 -13.32 24.04
C PRO A 84 -5.74 -13.26 22.57
N LEU A 85 -6.02 -12.06 22.04
CA LEU A 85 -6.39 -11.88 20.64
C LEU A 85 -5.21 -12.16 19.71
N ARG A 86 -3.99 -11.76 20.10
CA ARG A 86 -2.79 -12.12 19.34
C ARG A 86 -2.61 -13.64 19.23
N GLN A 87 -2.94 -14.40 20.28
CA GLN A 87 -2.76 -15.86 20.29
C GLN A 87 -3.73 -16.62 19.40
N ILE A 88 -4.92 -16.07 19.14
CA ILE A 88 -5.95 -16.68 18.30
C ILE A 88 -5.99 -16.06 16.89
N ALA A 89 -5.10 -15.11 16.58
CA ALA A 89 -5.04 -14.47 15.27
C ALA A 89 -4.60 -15.48 14.21
N ASP A 90 -5.39 -15.57 13.15
CA ASP A 90 -5.04 -16.40 11.99
C ASP A 90 -3.77 -15.87 11.32
N LEU A 91 -3.63 -14.53 11.26
CA LEU A 91 -2.55 -13.85 10.56
C LEU A 91 -2.04 -12.67 11.40
N THR A 92 -0.72 -12.56 11.52
CA THR A 92 -0.05 -11.45 12.23
C THR A 92 0.90 -10.73 11.27
N ILE A 93 0.82 -9.39 11.21
CA ILE A 93 1.69 -8.53 10.41
C ILE A 93 2.50 -7.61 11.33
N ASP A 94 3.82 -7.72 11.29
CA ASP A 94 4.72 -6.75 11.91
C ASP A 94 4.93 -5.55 10.98
N THR A 95 4.49 -4.38 11.45
CA THR A 95 4.54 -3.09 10.75
C THR A 95 5.73 -2.23 11.16
N SER A 96 6.67 -2.75 11.95
CA SER A 96 7.81 -1.99 12.50
C SER A 96 8.65 -1.30 11.44
N SER A 97 8.97 -2.02 10.36
CA SER A 97 9.75 -1.51 9.22
C SER A 97 8.88 -0.99 8.08
N LEU A 98 7.56 -1.14 8.18
CA LEU A 98 6.66 -0.83 7.09
C LEU A 98 6.24 0.64 7.08
N ASN A 99 6.25 1.22 5.89
CA ASN A 99 5.53 2.44 5.58
C ASN A 99 4.04 2.14 5.31
N VAL A 100 3.22 3.20 5.22
CA VAL A 100 1.75 3.08 5.06
C VAL A 100 1.34 2.26 3.82
N HIS A 101 2.16 2.29 2.77
CA HIS A 101 1.86 1.61 1.51
C HIS A 101 2.30 0.14 1.51
N GLU A 102 3.46 -0.15 2.11
CA GLU A 102 3.89 -1.53 2.38
C GLU A 102 2.90 -2.24 3.31
N LEU A 103 2.36 -1.55 4.32
CA LEU A 103 1.29 -2.08 5.16
C LEU A 103 0.03 -2.36 4.32
N ARG A 104 -0.40 -1.41 3.49
CA ARG A 104 -1.57 -1.61 2.62
C ARG A 104 -1.39 -2.81 1.68
N ARG A 105 -0.18 -3.00 1.14
CA ARG A 105 0.21 -4.16 0.33
C ARG A 105 0.10 -5.45 1.13
N GLN A 106 0.65 -5.49 2.34
CA GLN A 106 0.64 -6.69 3.17
C GLN A 106 -0.78 -7.06 3.60
N VAL A 107 -1.63 -6.09 3.94
CA VAL A 107 -3.05 -6.35 4.21
C VAL A 107 -3.76 -6.90 2.96
N ALA A 108 -3.49 -6.36 1.77
CA ALA A 108 -4.09 -6.85 0.53
C ALA A 108 -3.66 -8.29 0.18
N LEU A 109 -2.38 -8.62 0.40
CA LEU A 109 -1.84 -9.99 0.30
C LEU A 109 -2.58 -10.95 1.24
N THR A 110 -2.77 -10.54 2.49
CA THR A 110 -3.29 -11.39 3.56
C THR A 110 -4.80 -11.61 3.48
N VAL A 111 -5.57 -10.64 2.95
CA VAL A 111 -7.04 -10.70 2.89
C VAL A 111 -7.56 -11.35 1.59
N GLY A 112 -6.68 -11.68 0.64
CA GLY A 112 -7.04 -12.45 -0.55
C GLY A 112 -7.85 -11.66 -1.58
N VAL A 113 -7.17 -10.75 -2.29
CA VAL A 113 -7.59 -10.37 -3.65
C VAL A 113 -7.32 -11.58 -4.55
N VAL A 114 -8.39 -12.30 -4.88
CA VAL A 114 -8.53 -13.43 -5.85
C VAL A 114 -7.29 -14.32 -6.06
N PRO A 115 -7.31 -15.59 -5.60
CA PRO A 115 -6.29 -16.56 -5.98
C PRO A 115 -6.26 -16.74 -7.51
N GLY A 116 -5.08 -16.55 -8.13
CA GLY A 116 -4.83 -16.94 -9.53
C GLY A 116 -4.59 -15.82 -10.55
N LYS A 117 -4.46 -14.54 -10.14
CA LYS A 117 -4.01 -13.46 -11.04
C LYS A 117 -2.89 -12.64 -10.41
N LEU A 118 -1.79 -12.45 -11.14
CA LEU A 118 -0.72 -11.53 -10.75
C LEU A 118 -1.24 -10.09 -10.69
N LEU A 119 -1.09 -9.43 -9.54
CA LEU A 119 -1.42 -8.01 -9.43
C LEU A 119 -0.22 -7.13 -9.83
N LEU A 120 -0.41 -6.24 -10.80
CA LEU A 120 0.61 -5.29 -11.20
C LEU A 120 0.56 -4.04 -10.33
N LEU A 121 1.64 -3.75 -9.62
CA LEU A 121 1.85 -2.48 -8.93
C LEU A 121 2.83 -1.62 -9.72
N LEU A 122 2.40 -0.43 -10.08
CA LEU A 122 3.23 0.59 -10.72
C LEU A 122 3.53 1.70 -9.71
N GLU A 123 4.81 1.95 -9.43
CA GLU A 123 5.20 3.02 -8.52
C GLU A 123 6.21 4.02 -9.11
N SER A 124 6.01 5.30 -8.80
CA SER A 124 7.01 6.33 -9.10
C SER A 124 7.82 6.67 -7.86
N PHE A 125 9.13 6.84 -8.01
CA PHE A 125 10.00 7.26 -6.92
C PHE A 125 11.04 8.31 -7.33
N ALA A 126 11.72 8.88 -6.35
CA ALA A 126 12.87 9.76 -6.51
C ALA A 126 14.17 9.03 -6.16
N PHE A 127 15.13 8.99 -7.09
CA PHE A 127 16.45 8.39 -6.83
C PHE A 127 17.19 9.02 -5.65
N LYS A 128 16.97 10.31 -5.36
CA LYS A 128 17.54 10.99 -4.18
C LYS A 128 17.06 10.41 -2.83
N HIS A 129 16.00 9.60 -2.84
CA HIS A 129 15.43 8.93 -1.67
C HIS A 129 15.64 7.41 -1.70
N GLY A 130 16.47 6.92 -2.62
CA GLY A 130 16.76 5.50 -2.81
C GLY A 130 15.70 4.76 -3.61
N VAL A 131 16.13 3.65 -4.21
CA VAL A 131 15.25 2.71 -4.92
C VAL A 131 14.34 2.00 -3.91
N PRO A 132 13.04 1.81 -4.19
CA PRO A 132 12.16 1.01 -3.35
C PRO A 132 12.70 -0.41 -3.20
N SER A 133 12.74 -0.92 -1.95
CA SER A 133 13.31 -2.23 -1.64
C SER A 133 12.47 -3.41 -2.16
N ASP A 134 11.22 -3.14 -2.51
CA ASP A 134 10.20 -4.09 -2.94
C ASP A 134 9.91 -4.02 -4.45
N ALA A 135 10.75 -3.32 -5.22
CA ALA A 135 10.67 -3.26 -6.67
C ALA A 135 11.27 -4.52 -7.33
N ASP A 136 10.48 -5.22 -8.15
CA ASP A 136 10.96 -6.33 -9.00
C ASP A 136 11.68 -5.79 -10.24
N PHE A 137 11.11 -4.75 -10.86
CA PHE A 137 11.70 -4.05 -12.00
C PHE A 137 11.88 -2.57 -11.69
N VAL A 138 13.03 -2.02 -12.05
CA VAL A 138 13.35 -0.60 -11.85
C VAL A 138 13.80 -0.01 -13.18
N PHE A 139 13.10 1.04 -13.63
CA PHE A 139 13.46 1.79 -14.83
C PHE A 139 13.88 3.22 -14.48
N ASP A 140 15.03 3.64 -15.02
CA ASP A 140 15.56 5.00 -14.81
C ASP A 140 15.08 5.95 -15.91
N ALA A 141 14.29 6.96 -15.53
CA ALA A 141 13.76 7.98 -16.44
C ALA A 141 14.55 9.30 -16.39
N ARG A 142 15.72 9.36 -15.72
CA ARG A 142 16.49 10.61 -15.55
C ARG A 142 17.08 11.15 -16.85
N PHE A 143 17.25 10.29 -17.86
CA PHE A 143 17.78 10.68 -19.17
C PHE A 143 16.73 11.40 -20.05
N LEU A 144 15.44 11.31 -19.71
CA LEU A 144 14.36 11.93 -20.48
C LEU A 144 14.32 13.46 -20.31
N PRO A 145 13.70 14.18 -21.28
CA PRO A 145 13.47 15.63 -21.22
C PRO A 145 12.93 16.09 -19.86
N ASN A 146 13.47 17.18 -19.36
CA ASN A 146 13.21 17.64 -18.00
C ASN A 146 12.28 18.88 -18.00
N PRO A 147 11.00 18.75 -17.61
CA PRO A 147 10.07 19.88 -17.59
C PRO A 147 10.41 20.94 -16.54
N HIS A 148 11.37 20.67 -15.65
CA HIS A 148 11.83 21.62 -14.65
C HIS A 148 12.42 22.92 -15.25
N TRP A 149 12.90 22.87 -16.50
CA TRP A 149 13.43 24.05 -17.19
C TRP A 149 12.34 25.03 -17.64
N GLU A 150 11.08 24.58 -17.68
CA GLU A 150 9.94 25.45 -17.95
C GLU A 150 9.34 25.94 -16.63
N PRO A 151 9.44 27.25 -16.32
CA PRO A 151 8.98 27.79 -15.04
C PRO A 151 7.51 27.48 -14.75
N ARG A 152 6.67 27.39 -15.80
CA ARG A 152 5.24 27.08 -15.71
C ARG A 152 4.97 25.62 -15.31
N LEU A 153 5.85 24.69 -15.66
CA LEU A 153 5.69 23.26 -15.38
C LEU A 153 6.36 22.84 -14.06
N ARG A 154 7.34 23.61 -13.59
CA ARG A 154 8.06 23.36 -12.34
C ARG A 154 7.18 23.08 -11.11
N PRO A 155 6.10 23.86 -10.83
CA PRO A 155 5.24 23.59 -9.67
C PRO A 155 4.26 22.43 -9.88
N LEU A 156 4.12 21.94 -11.12
CA LEU A 156 3.19 20.86 -11.45
C LEU A 156 3.79 19.48 -11.17
N SER A 157 3.03 18.44 -11.48
CA SER A 157 3.38 17.02 -11.35
C SER A 157 3.06 16.29 -12.66
N GLY A 158 3.54 15.06 -12.80
CA GLY A 158 3.26 14.23 -13.97
C GLY A 158 1.77 13.90 -14.19
N ARG A 159 0.91 14.18 -13.22
CA ARG A 159 -0.55 14.04 -13.32
C ARG A 159 -1.23 15.22 -14.01
N ASP A 160 -0.61 16.40 -13.93
CA ASP A 160 -1.22 17.63 -14.42
C ASP A 160 -1.21 17.66 -15.95
N THR A 161 -2.33 18.09 -16.53
CA THR A 161 -2.54 18.10 -18.00
C THR A 161 -1.42 18.80 -18.75
N ALA A 162 -0.92 19.93 -18.25
CA ALA A 162 0.17 20.66 -18.90
C ALA A 162 1.48 19.86 -18.95
N VAL A 163 1.79 19.08 -17.92
CA VAL A 163 2.98 18.22 -17.89
C VAL A 163 2.78 16.98 -18.77
N ARG A 164 1.56 16.41 -18.78
CA ARG A 164 1.20 15.31 -19.71
C ARG A 164 1.35 15.75 -21.16
N GLN A 165 0.85 16.94 -21.49
CA GLN A 165 0.96 17.50 -22.84
C GLN A 165 2.43 17.71 -23.23
N TYR A 166 3.22 18.34 -22.35
CA TYR A 166 4.66 18.49 -22.56
C TYR A 166 5.32 17.16 -22.93
N PHE A 167 5.07 16.08 -22.17
CA PHE A 167 5.66 14.78 -22.48
C PHE A 167 5.10 14.11 -23.73
N SER A 168 3.83 14.35 -24.07
CA SER A 168 3.21 13.80 -25.28
C SER A 168 3.80 14.35 -26.58
N GLU A 169 4.43 15.53 -26.52
CA GLU A 169 5.09 16.16 -27.66
C GLU A 169 6.53 15.64 -27.87
N HIS A 170 7.06 14.83 -26.94
CA HIS A 170 8.43 14.31 -27.00
C HIS A 170 8.45 12.83 -27.41
N GLY A 171 8.84 12.56 -28.66
CA GLY A 171 8.93 11.19 -29.21
C GLY A 171 9.74 10.22 -28.34
N MET A 172 10.90 10.64 -27.84
CA MET A 172 11.75 9.82 -26.95
C MET A 172 11.03 9.34 -25.68
N VAL A 173 10.12 10.15 -25.14
CA VAL A 173 9.34 9.78 -23.94
C VAL A 173 8.29 8.74 -24.28
N LEU A 174 7.64 8.90 -25.43
CA LEU A 174 6.66 7.94 -25.94
C LEU A 174 7.30 6.60 -26.30
N ASP A 175 8.48 6.63 -26.93
CA ASP A 175 9.24 5.43 -27.28
C ASP A 175 9.64 4.65 -26.02
N PHE A 176 10.19 5.33 -25.01
CA PHE A 176 10.56 4.70 -23.75
C PHE A 176 9.35 4.10 -23.01
N LEU A 177 8.23 4.83 -22.97
CA LEU A 177 6.97 4.33 -22.42
C LEU A 177 6.50 3.07 -23.16
N ALA A 178 6.55 3.08 -24.49
CA ALA A 178 6.15 1.95 -25.32
C ALA A 178 7.06 0.73 -25.13
N ASP A 179 8.36 0.95 -24.97
CA ASP A 179 9.35 -0.12 -24.73
C ASP A 179 9.17 -0.78 -23.37
N ILE A 180 8.95 0.00 -22.30
CA ILE A 180 8.62 -0.56 -20.97
C ILE A 180 7.33 -1.38 -21.06
N ALA A 181 6.29 -0.84 -21.68
CA ALA A 181 5.03 -1.54 -21.80
C ALA A 181 5.16 -2.84 -22.61
N ARG A 182 5.92 -2.83 -23.71
CA ARG A 182 6.21 -4.03 -24.51
C ARG A 182 7.02 -5.06 -23.73
N PHE A 183 7.98 -4.61 -22.93
CA PHE A 183 8.75 -5.47 -22.04
C PHE A 183 7.83 -6.16 -21.03
N LEU A 184 6.97 -5.40 -20.35
CA LEU A 184 6.02 -5.93 -19.38
C LEU A 184 5.01 -6.88 -20.04
N ASP A 185 4.39 -6.50 -21.16
CA ASP A 185 3.45 -7.35 -21.92
C ASP A 185 4.09 -8.71 -22.29
N ARG A 186 5.39 -8.73 -22.61
CA ARG A 186 6.12 -9.96 -22.96
C ARG A 186 6.37 -10.85 -21.74
N TRP A 187 6.70 -10.27 -20.58
CA TRP A 187 7.21 -11.03 -19.45
C TRP A 187 6.19 -11.27 -18.33
N LEU A 188 5.16 -10.43 -18.21
CA LEU A 188 4.09 -10.57 -17.20
C LEU A 188 3.48 -11.99 -17.19
N PRO A 189 3.15 -12.62 -18.34
CA PRO A 189 2.57 -13.97 -18.33
C PRO A 189 3.49 -15.04 -17.72
N SER A 190 4.81 -14.84 -17.72
CA SER A 190 5.76 -15.77 -17.10
C SER A 190 5.70 -15.72 -15.56
N PHE A 191 5.17 -14.64 -14.99
CA PHE A 191 4.99 -14.49 -13.55
C PHE A 191 3.64 -15.06 -13.06
N ASP A 192 2.64 -15.19 -13.94
CA ASP A 192 1.33 -15.80 -13.63
C ASP A 192 1.43 -17.31 -13.31
N VAL A 193 2.51 -17.97 -13.73
CA VAL A 193 2.74 -19.42 -13.52
C VAL A 193 3.37 -19.72 -12.14
N GLY A 194 3.80 -18.69 -11.40
CA GLY A 194 4.48 -18.85 -10.10
C GLY A 194 3.56 -18.60 -8.90
N GLU A 195 4.08 -18.86 -7.68
CA GLU A 195 3.42 -18.51 -6.41
C GLU A 195 3.35 -16.99 -6.14
N ARG A 196 3.74 -16.16 -7.10
CA ARG A 196 3.83 -14.70 -6.93
C ARG A 196 2.47 -14.06 -7.13
N SER A 197 1.97 -13.41 -6.08
CA SER A 197 0.70 -12.69 -6.12
C SER A 197 0.82 -11.27 -6.69
N TYR A 198 2.03 -10.69 -6.76
CA TYR A 198 2.26 -9.31 -7.18
C TYR A 198 3.57 -9.18 -7.98
N LEU A 199 3.60 -8.21 -8.90
CA LEU A 199 4.81 -7.72 -9.54
C LEU A 199 4.89 -6.20 -9.35
N THR A 200 5.98 -5.71 -8.75
CA THR A 200 6.21 -4.27 -8.56
C THR A 200 7.14 -3.73 -9.65
N VAL A 201 6.65 -2.76 -10.41
CA VAL A 201 7.43 -2.01 -11.40
C VAL A 201 7.59 -0.58 -10.92
N ALA A 202 8.84 -0.19 -10.65
CA ALA A 202 9.20 1.13 -10.18
C ALA A 202 9.85 1.96 -11.30
N ILE A 203 9.41 3.21 -11.47
CA ILE A 203 10.07 4.18 -12.36
C ILE A 203 10.62 5.34 -11.54
N GLY A 204 11.92 5.59 -11.71
CA GLY A 204 12.64 6.60 -10.95
C GLY A 204 12.96 7.84 -11.79
N CYS A 205 12.78 9.03 -11.22
CA CYS A 205 13.46 10.24 -11.70
C CYS A 205 14.22 10.91 -10.54
N THR A 206 14.87 12.04 -10.75
CA THR A 206 15.65 12.68 -9.67
C THR A 206 14.77 13.13 -8.50
N GLY A 207 13.59 13.68 -8.79
CA GLY A 207 12.72 14.32 -7.80
C GLY A 207 11.39 13.62 -7.50
N GLY A 208 11.05 12.56 -8.24
CA GLY A 208 9.81 11.79 -8.03
C GLY A 208 8.50 12.51 -8.37
N ARG A 209 8.55 13.65 -9.08
CA ARG A 209 7.36 14.52 -9.28
C ARG A 209 6.84 14.60 -10.71
N HIS A 210 7.71 14.57 -11.72
CA HIS A 210 7.34 14.83 -13.12
C HIS A 210 7.42 13.59 -13.99
N ARG A 211 8.64 13.24 -14.46
CA ARG A 211 8.89 12.17 -15.44
C ARG A 211 8.39 10.81 -14.97
N SER A 212 8.79 10.39 -13.77
CA SER A 212 8.41 9.09 -13.23
C SER A 212 6.90 8.99 -12.98
N VAL A 213 6.28 10.06 -12.46
CA VAL A 213 4.83 10.13 -12.24
C VAL A 213 4.07 10.00 -13.55
N TYR A 214 4.46 10.75 -14.58
CA TYR A 214 3.83 10.71 -15.90
C TYR A 214 3.89 9.30 -16.50
N LEU A 215 5.07 8.67 -16.50
CA LEU A 215 5.26 7.34 -17.06
C LEU A 215 4.42 6.28 -16.32
N ILE A 216 4.34 6.36 -14.99
CA ILE A 216 3.55 5.44 -14.18
C ILE A 216 2.05 5.58 -14.44
N GLU A 217 1.53 6.81 -14.53
CA GLU A 217 0.12 7.04 -14.86
C GLU A 217 -0.22 6.55 -16.28
N ALA A 218 0.65 6.82 -17.25
CA ALA A 218 0.46 6.40 -18.63
C ALA A 218 0.51 4.86 -18.79
N LEU A 219 1.43 4.19 -18.08
CA LEU A 219 1.46 2.73 -18.01
C LEU A 219 0.20 2.19 -17.35
N ALA A 220 -0.25 2.78 -16.24
CA ALA A 220 -1.44 2.33 -15.54
C ALA A 220 -2.70 2.42 -16.41
N GLU A 221 -2.86 3.52 -17.16
CA GLU A 221 -3.95 3.70 -18.12
C GLU A 221 -3.95 2.58 -19.17
N ARG A 222 -2.78 2.24 -19.72
CA ARG A 222 -2.63 1.15 -20.69
C ARG A 222 -2.92 -0.23 -20.09
N PHE A 223 -2.34 -0.56 -18.94
CA PHE A 223 -2.45 -1.89 -18.35
C PHE A 223 -3.82 -2.14 -17.71
N ARG A 224 -4.54 -1.11 -17.26
CA ARG A 224 -5.94 -1.28 -16.82
C ARG A 224 -6.85 -1.75 -17.94
N ALA A 225 -6.57 -1.34 -19.18
CA ALA A 225 -7.34 -1.78 -20.33
C ALA A 225 -7.05 -3.24 -20.73
N SER A 226 -5.82 -3.75 -20.49
CA SER A 226 -5.40 -5.09 -20.96
C SER A 226 -5.29 -6.17 -19.87
N HIS A 227 -4.92 -5.82 -18.64
CA HIS A 227 -4.62 -6.76 -17.54
C HIS A 227 -5.59 -6.68 -16.36
N GLY A 228 -6.50 -5.70 -16.33
CA GLY A 228 -7.49 -5.54 -15.27
C GLY A 228 -7.01 -4.65 -14.12
N GLU A 229 -6.99 -5.16 -12.88
CA GLU A 229 -6.69 -4.33 -11.71
C GLU A 229 -5.19 -3.99 -11.65
N VAL A 230 -4.87 -2.70 -11.78
CA VAL A 230 -3.51 -2.16 -11.66
C VAL A 230 -3.47 -1.13 -10.54
N LEU A 231 -2.56 -1.36 -9.58
CA LEU A 231 -2.31 -0.43 -8.49
C LEU A 231 -1.29 0.61 -8.91
N VAL A 232 -1.52 1.87 -8.48
CA VAL A 232 -0.63 3.00 -8.75
C VAL A 232 -0.22 3.65 -7.46
N TYR A 233 1.08 3.94 -7.32
CA TYR A 233 1.62 4.64 -6.18
C TYR A 233 2.67 5.68 -6.59
N HIS A 234 2.69 6.83 -5.90
CA HIS A 234 3.70 7.86 -6.11
C HIS A 234 4.30 8.26 -4.76
N ARG A 235 5.56 7.87 -4.54
CA ARG A 235 6.20 8.00 -3.22
C ARG A 235 6.35 9.44 -2.76
N GLU A 236 6.58 10.36 -3.68
CA GLU A 236 6.81 11.78 -3.41
C GLU A 236 5.56 12.66 -3.57
N MET A 237 4.42 12.07 -3.95
CA MET A 237 3.14 12.78 -4.04
C MET A 237 2.27 12.40 -2.84
N ARG A 238 2.32 13.23 -1.80
CA ARG A 238 1.42 13.18 -0.65
C ARG A 238 0.27 14.16 -0.82
#